data_AF-A0A174GW42-F1
#
_entry.id   AF-A0A174GW42-F1
#
_cell.length_a   1.000
_cell.length_b   1.000
_cell.length_c   1.000
_cell.angle_alpha   90.00
_cell.angle_beta   90.00
_cell.angle_gamma   90.00
#
_symmetry.space_group_name_H-M   'P 1'
#
loop_
_entity.id
_entity.type
_entity.pdbx_description
1 polymer ?
#
loop_
_entity_poly.entity_id
_entity_poly.type
_entity_poly.pdbx_seq_one_letter_code
_entity_poly.pdbx_strand_id
1 'polypeptide(L)'
;MKKINFRELYPDVYTTDFFVDVTEEVMETIRAAERAETAYERKMYRYKAQYSLDCENGIENAVLLKPQTPEMLLEEKQFQEYIAKCTHRAKPAEKNATYRKPRRVGV
;
A
#
# COMPACT_ATOMS: atom_id res chain seq x y z
N MET A 1 -27.67 -15.74 -34.57
CA MET A 1 -27.35 -14.36 -34.15
C MET A 1 -27.69 -14.27 -32.69
N LYS A 2 -26.71 -13.93 -31.84
CA LYS A 2 -26.86 -13.78 -30.40
C LYS A 2 -26.72 -12.31 -30.06
N LYS A 3 -27.61 -11.79 -29.21
CA LYS A 3 -27.60 -10.39 -28.82
C LYS A 3 -26.79 -10.23 -27.53
N ILE A 4 -25.79 -9.35 -27.53
CA ILE A 4 -24.87 -9.12 -26.41
C ILE A 4 -24.93 -7.65 -26.00
N ASN A 5 -24.90 -7.38 -24.69
CA ASN A 5 -24.82 -6.02 -24.16
C ASN A 5 -23.36 -5.62 -23.97
N PHE A 6 -22.92 -4.57 -24.67
CA PHE A 6 -21.53 -4.12 -24.63
C PHE A 6 -21.19 -3.36 -23.35
N ARG A 7 -22.19 -2.82 -22.65
CA ARG A 7 -22.00 -2.21 -21.34
C ARG A 7 -21.45 -3.18 -20.30
N GLU A 8 -21.84 -4.46 -20.39
CA GLU A 8 -21.37 -5.49 -19.47
C GLU A 8 -19.90 -5.83 -19.70
N LEU A 9 -19.47 -5.81 -20.96
CA LEU A 9 -18.09 -6.13 -21.36
C LEU A 9 -17.14 -4.93 -21.22
N TYR A 10 -17.62 -3.73 -21.52
CA TYR A 10 -16.82 -2.49 -21.54
C TYR A 10 -17.58 -1.35 -20.85
N PRO A 11 -17.76 -1.40 -19.52
CA PRO A 11 -18.54 -0.42 -18.77
C PRO A 11 -17.94 0.99 -18.82
N ASP A 12 -16.62 1.10 -18.96
CA ASP A 12 -15.92 2.39 -19.03
C ASP A 12 -16.18 3.14 -20.35
N VAL A 13 -16.50 2.40 -21.42
CA VAL A 13 -16.74 2.97 -22.76
C VAL A 13 -18.24 3.17 -23.00
N TYR A 14 -19.07 2.22 -22.60
CA TYR A 14 -20.51 2.25 -22.81
C TYR A 14 -21.24 2.45 -21.49
N THR A 15 -21.69 3.68 -21.22
CA THR A 15 -22.41 4.03 -19.99
C THR A 15 -23.87 3.61 -19.99
N THR A 16 -24.46 3.41 -21.18
CA THR A 16 -25.84 2.96 -21.39
C THR A 16 -25.87 1.58 -22.05
N ASP A 17 -26.97 0.86 -21.89
CA ASP A 17 -27.14 -0.47 -22.49
C ASP A 17 -27.06 -0.37 -24.02
N PHE A 18 -26.13 -1.11 -24.62
CA PHE A 18 -25.86 -1.09 -26.05
C PHE A 18 -25.83 -2.52 -26.57
N PHE A 19 -26.86 -2.90 -27.31
CA PHE A 19 -27.02 -4.28 -27.77
C PHE A 19 -26.57 -4.45 -29.21
N VAL A 20 -25.70 -5.44 -29.44
CA VAL A 20 -25.21 -5.81 -30.76
C VAL A 20 -25.55 -7.27 -31.05
N ASP A 21 -26.00 -7.54 -32.27
CA ASP A 21 -26.18 -8.91 -32.76
C ASP A 21 -24.84 -9.44 -33.27
N VAL A 22 -24.37 -10.49 -32.61
CA VAL A 22 -23.06 -11.09 -32.79
C VAL A 22 -23.25 -12.53 -33.31
N THR A 23 -22.29 -13.03 -34.08
CA THR A 23 -22.29 -14.42 -34.56
C THR A 23 -21.95 -15.39 -33.43
N GLU A 24 -22.29 -16.67 -33.60
CA GLU A 24 -22.02 -17.68 -32.57
C GLU A 24 -20.51 -17.86 -32.33
N GLU A 25 -19.70 -17.77 -33.39
CA GLU A 25 -18.23 -17.88 -33.29
C GLU A 25 -17.65 -16.81 -32.37
N VAL A 26 -18.03 -15.54 -32.56
CA VAL A 26 -17.53 -14.45 -31.72
C VAL A 26 -18.01 -14.62 -30.27
N MET A 27 -19.25 -15.06 -30.06
CA MET A 27 -19.75 -15.33 -28.71
C MET A 27 -18.96 -16.46 -28.02
N GLU A 28 -18.60 -17.53 -28.74
CA GLU A 28 -17.76 -18.60 -28.21
C GLU A 28 -16.34 -18.10 -27.87
N THR A 29 -15.77 -17.18 -28.67
CA THR A 29 -14.47 -16.58 -28.34
C THR A 29 -14.51 -15.78 -27.04
N ILE A 30 -15.60 -15.05 -26.78
CA ILE A 30 -15.78 -14.30 -25.52
C ILE A 30 -15.83 -15.29 -24.34
N ARG A 31 -16.65 -16.34 -24.44
CA ARG A 31 -16.72 -17.39 -23.41
C ARG A 31 -15.40 -18.13 -23.19
N ALA A 32 -14.61 -18.32 -24.25
CA ALA A 32 -13.29 -18.92 -24.15
C ALA A 32 -12.32 -18.00 -23.40
N ALA A 33 -12.38 -16.69 -23.65
CA ALA A 33 -11.59 -15.69 -22.92
C ALA A 33 -11.97 -15.65 -21.42
N GLU A 34 -13.26 -15.58 -21.08
CA GLU A 34 -13.73 -15.59 -19.69
C GLU A 34 -13.26 -16.85 -18.93
N ARG A 35 -13.32 -18.01 -19.59
CA ARG A 35 -12.80 -19.27 -19.02
C ARG A 35 -11.29 -19.23 -18.80
N ALA A 36 -10.53 -18.63 -19.73
CA ALA A 36 -9.09 -18.48 -19.62
C ALA A 36 -8.71 -17.53 -18.47
N GLU A 37 -9.41 -16.41 -18.31
CA GLU A 37 -9.24 -15.46 -17.20
C GLU A 37 -9.52 -16.14 -15.85
N THR A 38 -10.64 -16.85 -15.74
CA THR A 38 -10.99 -17.62 -14.54
C THR A 38 -9.92 -18.67 -14.20
N ALA A 39 -9.38 -19.36 -15.21
CA ALA A 39 -8.31 -20.33 -15.02
C ALA A 39 -6.99 -19.66 -14.57
N TYR A 40 -6.70 -18.48 -15.12
CA TYR A 40 -5.54 -17.66 -14.73
C TYR A 40 -5.66 -17.20 -13.27
N GLU A 41 -6.80 -16.65 -12.86
CA GLU A 41 -7.04 -16.24 -11.46
C GLU A 41 -6.88 -17.43 -10.50
N ARG A 42 -7.47 -18.59 -10.81
CA ARG A 42 -7.30 -19.81 -10.01
C ARG A 42 -5.84 -20.23 -9.91
N LYS A 43 -5.06 -20.11 -10.99
CA LYS A 43 -3.62 -20.39 -11.00
C LYS A 43 -2.88 -19.40 -10.10
N MET A 44 -3.20 -18.11 -10.20
CA MET A 44 -2.64 -17.05 -9.38
C MET A 44 -2.87 -17.34 -7.88
N TYR A 45 -4.09 -17.67 -7.47
CA TYR A 45 -4.40 -18.03 -6.09
C TYR A 45 -3.71 -19.31 -5.64
N ARG A 46 -3.72 -20.38 -6.45
CA ARG A 46 -3.07 -21.66 -6.12
C ARG A 46 -1.59 -21.49 -5.82
N TYR A 47 -0.90 -20.68 -6.62
CA TYR A 47 0.55 -20.47 -6.50
C TYR A 47 0.93 -19.23 -5.68
N LYS A 48 -0.05 -18.52 -5.10
CA LYS A 48 0.17 -17.26 -4.38
C LYS A 48 1.01 -16.26 -5.20
N ALA A 49 0.72 -16.18 -6.49
CA ALA A 49 1.40 -15.30 -7.43
C ALA A 49 0.73 -13.92 -7.49
N GLN A 50 0.25 -13.40 -6.35
CA GLN A 50 -0.39 -12.06 -6.29
C GLN A 50 0.61 -10.93 -6.53
N TYR A 51 1.90 -11.20 -6.33
CA TYR A 51 2.97 -10.22 -6.52
C TYR A 51 3.80 -10.63 -7.73
N SER A 52 3.85 -9.72 -8.71
CA SER A 52 4.85 -9.82 -9.78
C SER A 52 6.21 -9.44 -9.22
N LEU A 53 7.25 -10.18 -9.60
CA LEU A 53 8.63 -9.79 -9.31
C LEU A 53 9.04 -8.54 -10.11
N ASP A 54 8.38 -8.30 -11.26
CA ASP A 54 8.62 -7.16 -12.14
C ASP A 54 7.74 -5.94 -11.78
N CYS A 55 7.17 -5.91 -10.57
CA CYS A 55 6.32 -4.79 -10.16
C CYS A 55 7.11 -3.47 -9.99
N GLU A 56 8.45 -3.53 -10.01
CA GLU A 56 9.37 -2.40 -9.75
C GLU A 56 9.01 -1.62 -8.47
N ASN A 57 8.31 -2.28 -7.54
CA ASN A 57 7.81 -1.66 -6.31
C ASN A 57 8.88 -1.54 -5.22
N GLY A 58 10.11 -1.98 -5.51
CA GLY A 58 11.27 -1.80 -4.65
C GLY A 58 11.33 -2.77 -3.47
N ILE A 59 10.57 -3.88 -3.46
CA ILE A 59 10.58 -4.85 -2.35
C ILE A 59 11.98 -5.41 -2.06
N GLU A 60 12.82 -5.51 -3.08
CA GLU A 60 14.22 -5.89 -2.96
C GLU A 60 15.02 -4.91 -2.09
N ASN A 61 14.68 -3.62 -2.12
CA ASN A 61 15.32 -2.60 -1.28
C ASN A 61 14.91 -2.68 0.19
N ALA A 62 13.76 -3.28 0.50
CA ALA A 62 13.30 -3.46 1.88
C ALA A 62 13.98 -4.65 2.57
N VAL A 63 14.36 -5.67 1.81
CA VAL A 63 15.05 -6.86 2.32
C VAL A 63 16.58 -6.66 2.33
N LEU A 64 17.12 -5.91 1.37
CA LEU A 64 18.55 -5.63 1.29
C LEU A 64 18.97 -4.56 2.31
N LEU A 65 19.77 -4.96 3.30
CA LEU A 65 20.54 -4.03 4.13
C LEU A 65 21.56 -3.30 3.25
N LYS A 66 21.25 -2.06 2.87
CA LYS A 66 22.18 -1.21 2.14
C LYS A 66 23.26 -0.73 3.12
N PRO A 67 24.56 -0.93 2.82
CA PRO A 67 25.61 -0.36 3.65
C PRO A 67 25.46 1.16 3.66
N GLN A 68 25.55 1.77 4.85
CA GLN A 68 25.50 3.22 4.97
C GLN A 68 26.66 3.85 4.20
N THR A 69 26.38 4.91 3.44
CA THR A 69 27.43 5.72 2.83
C THR A 69 28.17 6.50 3.93
N PRO A 70 29.45 6.85 3.72
CA PRO A 70 30.22 7.59 4.70
C PRO A 70 29.62 8.97 5.03
N GLU A 71 28.92 9.59 4.07
CA GLU A 71 28.21 10.87 4.24
C GLU A 71 27.07 10.74 5.25
N MET A 72 26.21 9.72 5.10
CA MET A 72 25.09 9.46 6.02
C MET A 72 25.57 9.22 7.45
N LEU A 73 26.70 8.52 7.61
CA LEU A 73 27.29 8.23 8.91
C LEU A 73 27.83 9.49 9.58
N LEU A 74 28.38 10.43 8.81
CA LEU A 74 28.81 11.74 9.30
C LEU A 74 27.60 12.58 9.77
N GLU A 75 26.53 12.63 8.97
CA GLU A 75 25.31 13.36 9.29
C GLU A 75 24.66 12.82 10.58
N GLU A 76 24.59 11.49 10.73
CA GLU A 76 24.03 10.84 11.91
C GLU A 76 24.85 11.19 13.18
N LYS A 77 26.18 11.21 13.09
CA LYS A 77 27.05 11.64 14.19
C LYS A 77 26.82 13.10 14.56
N GLN A 78 26.77 14.00 13.58
CA GLN A 78 26.52 15.42 13.82
C GLN A 78 25.15 15.65 14.48
N PHE A 79 24.14 14.89 14.04
CA PHE A 79 22.80 14.94 14.61
C PHE A 79 22.77 14.44 16.06
N GLN A 80 23.46 13.33 16.35
CA GLN A 80 23.60 12.81 17.72
C GLN A 80 24.31 13.81 18.65
N GLU A 81 25.38 14.45 18.18
CA GLU A 81 26.06 15.51 18.94
C GLU A 81 25.16 16.72 19.19
N TYR A 82 24.36 17.12 18.21
CA TYR A 82 23.39 18.20 18.36
C TYR A 82 22.35 17.86 19.42
N ILE A 83 21.77 16.66 19.37
CA ILE A 83 20.81 16.18 20.37
C ILE A 83 21.46 16.21 21.76
N ALA A 84 22.67 15.67 21.91
CA ALA A 84 23.38 15.64 23.19
C ALA A 84 23.59 17.07 23.74
N LYS A 85 23.97 18.02 22.89
CA LYS A 85 24.09 19.44 23.28
C LYS A 85 22.75 20.01 23.73
N CYS A 86 21.66 19.74 23.01
CA CYS A 86 20.32 20.20 23.36
C CYS A 86 19.80 19.60 24.68
N THR A 87 20.03 18.30 24.92
CA THR A 87 19.61 17.62 26.14
C THR A 87 20.43 18.04 27.35
N HIS A 88 21.74 18.23 27.21
CA HIS A 88 22.59 18.79 28.27
C HIS A 88 22.21 20.23 28.64
N ARG A 89 21.72 21.01 27.66
CA ARG A 89 21.33 22.42 27.85
C ARG A 89 19.92 22.59 28.39
N ALA A 90 19.05 21.59 28.23
CA ALA A 90 17.77 21.53 28.90
C ALA A 90 18.01 21.26 30.40
N LYS A 91 17.83 22.29 31.25
CA LYS A 91 17.77 22.10 32.69
C LYS A 91 16.73 21.02 33.00
N PRO A 92 16.99 20.04 33.87
CA PRO A 92 15.98 19.07 34.24
C PRO A 92 14.81 19.84 34.85
N ALA A 93 13.66 19.84 34.18
CA ALA A 93 12.41 20.30 34.78
C ALA A 93 12.22 19.49 36.06
N GLU A 94 12.18 20.19 37.20
CA GLU A 94 12.11 19.62 38.53
C GLU A 94 10.98 18.58 38.62
N LYS A 95 11.33 17.28 38.57
CA LYS A 95 10.37 16.17 38.66
C LYS A 95 9.80 15.97 40.08
N ASN A 96 9.92 16.96 40.97
CA ASN A 96 9.60 16.84 42.39
C ASN A 96 8.52 17.83 42.87
N ALA A 97 7.65 18.30 41.98
CA ALA A 97 6.38 18.85 42.42
C ALA A 97 5.45 17.70 42.86
N THR A 98 5.68 17.16 44.07
CA THR A 98 4.72 16.27 44.72
C THR A 98 3.38 16.98 44.79
N TYR A 99 2.38 16.49 44.06
CA TYR A 99 1.05 17.08 43.99
C TYR A 99 0.43 17.09 45.40
N ARG A 100 0.44 18.24 46.07
CA ARG A 100 -0.20 18.41 47.38
C ARG A 100 -1.66 18.78 47.13
N LYS A 101 -2.56 17.77 47.18
CA LYS A 101 -4.02 18.00 47.05
C LYS A 101 -4.44 19.12 48.02
N PRO A 102 -5.14 20.17 47.56
CA PRO A 102 -5.63 21.21 48.45
C PRO A 102 -6.65 20.60 49.43
N ARG A 103 -6.51 20.89 50.73
CA ARG A 103 -7.50 20.49 51.73
C ARG A 103 -8.80 21.22 51.40
N ARG A 104 -9.89 20.48 51.19
CA ARG A 104 -11.23 21.06 51.07
C ARG A 104 -11.52 21.78 52.39
N VAL A 105 -11.72 23.09 52.31
CA VAL A 105 -12.30 23.85 53.42
C VAL A 105 -13.80 23.57 53.34
N GLY A 106 -14.34 22.90 54.37
CA GLY A 106 -15.77 22.59 54.45
C GLY A 106 -16.60 23.87 54.55
N VAL A 107 -17.81 23.79 53.99
CA VAL A 107 -18.90 24.75 54.17
C VAL A 107 -19.39 24.73 55.62
#